data_AF-A0A6N6ZY33-F1
#
_entry.id   AF-A0A6N6ZY33-F1
#
_cell.length_a   1.000
_cell.length_b   1.000
_cell.length_c   1.000
_cell.angle_alpha   90.00
_cell.angle_beta   90.00
_cell.angle_gamma   90.00
#
_symmetry.space_group_name_H-M   'P 1'
#
loop_
_entity.id
_entity.type
_entity.pdbx_description
1 polymer ?
#
loop_
_entity_poly.entity_id
_entity_poly.type
_entity_poly.pdbx_seq_one_letter_code
_entity_poly.pdbx_strand_id
1 'polypeptide(L)'
;MRSISILAGLAVALVFPAWAQGLPRDAAVNAAAPNKTLEPRVVTNSGRLEWLPHAHNLTPWPTLSHEDRRPAPKPRKVRLAGPLDGDAARGRDIAVRPDKGYCIACHQIPGEEWPGTVGLDLRGFKQRQYADAAVYQQIFDARVNHAQTVMPPYGTNNILSEQEIRDLVAFLQSLE
;
A
#
# COMPACT_ATOMS: atom_id res chain seq x y z
N MET A 1 -16.71 -78.23 -15.00
CA MET A 1 -17.26 -77.04 -14.30
C MET A 1 -16.12 -76.05 -14.13
N ARG A 2 -16.12 -74.95 -14.89
CA ARG A 2 -15.14 -73.85 -14.75
C ARG A 2 -15.94 -72.55 -14.73
N SER A 3 -16.08 -71.96 -13.55
CA SER A 3 -16.74 -70.67 -13.36
C SER A 3 -15.82 -69.56 -13.85
N ILE A 4 -16.29 -68.78 -14.83
CA ILE A 4 -15.62 -67.57 -15.30
C ILE A 4 -16.32 -66.39 -14.59
N SER A 5 -15.65 -65.81 -13.61
CA SER A 5 -16.09 -64.57 -12.96
C SER A 5 -15.69 -63.39 -13.85
N ILE A 6 -16.68 -62.68 -14.39
CA ILE A 6 -16.48 -61.44 -15.14
C ILE A 6 -16.51 -60.29 -14.13
N LEU A 7 -15.34 -59.75 -13.75
CA LEU A 7 -15.26 -58.46 -13.09
C LEU A 7 -15.45 -57.36 -14.13
N ALA A 8 -16.62 -56.73 -14.15
CA ALA A 8 -16.85 -55.49 -14.88
C ALA A 8 -16.27 -54.32 -14.07
N GLY A 9 -15.06 -53.89 -14.41
CA GLY A 9 -14.45 -52.68 -13.86
C GLY A 9 -15.14 -51.43 -14.41
N LEU A 10 -15.93 -50.76 -13.59
CA LEU A 10 -16.49 -49.45 -13.92
C LEU A 10 -15.38 -48.39 -13.78
N ALA A 11 -14.69 -48.09 -14.87
CA ALA A 11 -13.76 -46.96 -14.93
C ALA A 11 -14.56 -45.66 -14.90
N VAL A 12 -14.69 -45.04 -13.73
CA VAL A 12 -15.20 -43.68 -13.60
C VAL A 12 -14.12 -42.75 -14.16
N ALA A 13 -14.25 -42.41 -15.44
CA ALA A 13 -13.47 -41.33 -16.03
C ALA A 13 -13.89 -40.01 -15.36
N LEU A 14 -13.05 -39.51 -14.45
CA LEU A 14 -13.14 -38.15 -13.96
C LEU A 14 -12.84 -37.22 -15.14
N VAL A 15 -13.88 -36.90 -15.92
CA VAL A 15 -13.82 -35.83 -16.92
C VAL A 15 -13.78 -34.53 -16.14
N PHE A 16 -12.58 -34.07 -15.81
CA PHE A 16 -12.40 -32.72 -15.31
C PHE A 16 -12.92 -31.76 -16.38
N PRO A 17 -13.93 -30.93 -16.07
CA PRO A 17 -14.49 -30.05 -17.08
C PRO A 17 -13.39 -29.09 -17.55
N ALA A 18 -13.33 -28.89 -18.87
CA ALA A 18 -12.27 -28.16 -19.56
C ALA A 18 -12.20 -26.64 -19.23
N TRP A 19 -13.03 -26.15 -18.30
CA TRP A 19 -13.17 -24.72 -17.98
C TRP A 19 -11.94 -24.10 -17.30
N ALA A 20 -10.95 -24.90 -16.89
CA ALA A 20 -9.74 -24.40 -16.23
C ALA A 20 -8.47 -24.51 -17.09
N GLN A 21 -8.54 -25.07 -18.31
CA GLN A 21 -7.35 -25.18 -19.16
C GLN A 21 -6.99 -23.84 -19.77
N GLY A 22 -5.83 -23.29 -19.39
CA GLY A 22 -5.28 -22.04 -19.94
C GLY A 22 -5.45 -20.81 -19.05
N LEU A 23 -6.11 -20.92 -17.89
CA LEU A 23 -6.08 -19.86 -16.89
C LEU A 23 -4.71 -19.88 -16.17
N PRO A 24 -4.05 -18.72 -15.99
CA PRO A 24 -2.84 -18.67 -15.18
C PRO A 24 -3.17 -19.08 -13.74
N ARG A 25 -2.16 -19.61 -13.02
CA ARG A 25 -2.31 -20.01 -11.60
C ARG A 25 -2.91 -18.91 -10.74
N ASP A 26 -2.67 -17.66 -11.13
CA ASP A 26 -3.41 -16.49 -10.68
C ASP A 26 -4.02 -15.78 -11.90
N ALA A 27 -5.36 -15.81 -12.00
CA ALA A 27 -6.10 -15.20 -13.10
C ALA A 27 -5.96 -13.67 -13.17
N ALA A 28 -5.50 -13.03 -12.09
CA ALA A 28 -5.23 -11.59 -12.06
C ALA A 28 -3.84 -11.22 -12.60
N VAL A 29 -2.93 -12.18 -12.72
CA VAL A 29 -1.53 -11.95 -13.14
C VAL A 29 -1.38 -12.16 -14.64
N ASN A 30 -1.13 -11.07 -15.35
CA ASN A 30 -0.75 -11.12 -16.76
C ASN A 30 0.77 -11.31 -16.91
N ALA A 31 1.20 -12.49 -17.33
CA ALA A 31 2.62 -12.77 -17.59
C ALA A 31 3.25 -11.85 -18.65
N ALA A 32 2.46 -11.31 -19.59
CA ALA A 32 2.90 -10.35 -20.60
C ALA A 32 2.85 -8.88 -20.11
N ALA A 33 2.21 -8.61 -18.97
CA ALA A 33 2.12 -7.30 -18.35
C ALA A 33 2.32 -7.42 -16.83
N PRO A 34 3.57 -7.63 -16.35
CA PRO A 34 3.87 -8.07 -14.99
C PRO A 34 3.42 -7.11 -13.87
N ASN A 35 3.05 -5.87 -14.20
CA ASN A 35 2.58 -4.86 -13.25
C ASN A 35 1.14 -4.41 -13.52
N LYS A 36 0.37 -5.14 -14.34
CA LYS A 36 -1.02 -4.79 -14.66
C LYS A 36 -1.94 -5.92 -14.24
N THR A 37 -3.02 -5.58 -13.56
CA THR A 37 -4.11 -6.53 -13.29
C THR A 37 -4.96 -6.74 -14.54
N LEU A 38 -5.49 -7.95 -14.67
CA LEU A 38 -6.56 -8.27 -15.61
C LEU A 38 -7.92 -7.99 -14.96
N GLU A 39 -8.88 -7.50 -15.75
CA GLU A 39 -10.27 -7.31 -15.31
C GLU A 39 -11.18 -8.36 -15.95
N PRO A 40 -11.98 -9.11 -15.18
CA PRO A 40 -12.96 -10.01 -15.75
C PRO A 40 -14.18 -9.24 -16.25
N ARG A 41 -14.45 -9.31 -17.56
CA ARG A 41 -15.70 -8.85 -18.17
C ARG A 41 -16.61 -10.05 -18.43
N VAL A 42 -17.83 -10.01 -17.91
CA VAL A 42 -18.85 -11.02 -18.22
C VAL A 42 -19.37 -10.81 -19.65
N VAL A 43 -19.28 -11.82 -20.49
CA VAL A 43 -19.95 -11.82 -21.80
C VAL A 43 -21.39 -12.29 -21.60
N THR A 44 -22.33 -11.38 -21.76
CA THR A 44 -23.75 -11.59 -21.46
C THR A 44 -24.31 -12.82 -22.20
N ASN A 45 -25.11 -13.62 -21.49
CA ASN A 45 -25.79 -14.82 -21.99
C ASN A 45 -24.89 -15.92 -22.60
N SER A 46 -23.57 -15.84 -22.43
CA SER A 46 -22.62 -16.80 -23.03
C SER A 46 -22.04 -17.82 -22.06
N GLY A 47 -22.16 -17.56 -20.75
CA GLY A 47 -21.46 -18.33 -19.72
C GLY A 47 -19.92 -18.15 -19.74
N ARG A 48 -19.41 -17.13 -20.43
CA ARG A 48 -17.97 -16.89 -20.62
C ARG A 48 -17.52 -15.56 -20.01
N LEU A 49 -16.25 -15.52 -19.60
CA LEU A 49 -15.53 -14.31 -19.20
C LEU A 49 -14.53 -13.91 -20.28
N GLU A 50 -14.43 -12.60 -20.54
CA GLU A 50 -13.34 -11.97 -21.28
C GLU A 50 -12.40 -11.27 -20.31
N TRP A 51 -11.10 -11.43 -20.47
CA TRP A 51 -10.11 -10.75 -19.64
C TRP A 51 -9.61 -9.50 -20.35
N LEU A 52 -9.99 -8.33 -19.83
CA LEU A 52 -9.51 -7.07 -20.36
C LEU A 52 -8.10 -6.79 -19.83
N PRO A 53 -7.13 -6.50 -20.71
CA PRO A 53 -5.81 -6.09 -20.27
C PRO A 53 -5.84 -4.63 -19.85
N HIS A 54 -6.36 -4.33 -18.65
CA HIS A 54 -6.04 -3.16 -17.82
C HIS A 54 -7.15 -2.91 -16.77
N ALA A 55 -6.90 -3.21 -15.49
CA ALA A 55 -7.63 -2.58 -14.39
C ALA A 55 -6.75 -1.58 -13.61
N HIS A 56 -5.56 -1.98 -13.14
CA HIS A 56 -4.69 -1.10 -12.33
C HIS A 56 -3.20 -1.28 -12.64
N ASN A 57 -2.43 -0.18 -12.64
CA ASN A 57 -0.97 -0.21 -12.67
C ASN A 57 -0.44 -0.40 -11.24
N LEU A 58 0.09 -1.58 -10.95
CA LEU A 58 0.64 -1.97 -9.65
C LEU A 58 2.14 -1.65 -9.51
N THR A 59 2.76 -1.01 -10.50
CA THR A 59 4.17 -0.57 -10.39
C THR A 59 4.45 0.27 -9.13
N PRO A 60 3.54 1.16 -8.70
CA PRO A 60 3.72 1.92 -7.46
C PRO A 60 3.60 1.08 -6.18
N TRP A 61 2.96 -0.10 -6.26
CA TRP A 61 2.58 -0.96 -5.12
C TRP A 61 3.35 -2.28 -5.14
N PRO A 62 4.64 -2.27 -4.73
CA PRO A 62 5.38 -3.50 -4.50
C PRO A 62 4.72 -4.28 -3.36
N THR A 63 4.68 -5.60 -3.51
CA THR A 63 4.20 -6.51 -2.46
C THR A 63 5.37 -7.00 -1.64
N LEU A 64 5.10 -7.50 -0.42
CA LEU A 64 6.11 -8.16 0.40
C LEU A 64 6.31 -9.65 0.03
N SER A 65 5.76 -10.09 -1.11
CA SER A 65 5.91 -11.47 -1.58
C SER A 65 7.37 -11.76 -1.95
N HIS A 66 7.86 -12.95 -1.60
CA HIS A 66 9.18 -13.44 -2.05
C HIS A 66 9.26 -13.58 -3.58
N GLU A 67 8.12 -13.62 -4.26
CA GLU A 67 8.02 -13.68 -5.72
C GLU A 67 8.12 -12.30 -6.37
N ASP A 68 7.88 -11.22 -5.60
CA ASP A 68 8.00 -9.86 -6.09
C ASP A 68 9.47 -9.43 -6.10
N ARG A 69 10.09 -9.50 -7.28
CA ARG A 69 11.50 -9.13 -7.49
C ARG A 69 11.69 -7.65 -7.82
N ARG A 70 10.63 -6.84 -7.75
CA ARG A 70 10.71 -5.41 -8.08
C ARG A 70 11.53 -4.68 -7.01
N PRO A 71 12.39 -3.72 -7.40
CA PRO A 71 13.14 -2.96 -6.43
C PRO A 71 12.19 -2.07 -5.61
N ALA A 72 12.45 -1.95 -4.31
CA ALA A 72 11.75 -1.00 -3.47
C ALA A 72 11.97 0.45 -3.98
N PRO A 73 10.97 1.34 -3.87
CA PRO A 73 11.13 2.74 -4.20
C PRO A 73 12.32 3.35 -3.45
N LYS A 74 13.25 3.95 -4.19
CA LYS A 74 14.43 4.60 -3.60
C LYS A 74 14.01 5.81 -2.75
N PRO A 75 14.78 6.18 -1.73
CA PRO A 75 14.54 7.41 -0.96
C PRO A 75 14.44 8.63 -1.88
N ARG A 76 13.41 9.47 -1.67
CA ARG A 76 13.18 10.68 -2.47
C ARG A 76 13.47 11.93 -1.66
N LYS A 77 14.49 12.67 -2.11
CA LYS A 77 14.71 14.05 -1.65
C LYS A 77 13.76 14.98 -2.39
N VAL A 78 13.00 15.77 -1.64
CA VAL A 78 11.99 16.70 -2.13
C VAL A 78 12.25 18.11 -1.60
N ARG A 79 11.60 19.07 -2.24
CA ARG A 79 11.60 20.47 -1.82
C ARG A 79 10.16 20.90 -1.59
N LEU A 80 9.89 21.55 -0.47
CA LEU A 80 8.62 22.24 -0.24
C LEU A 80 8.49 23.38 -1.27
N ALA A 81 7.57 23.23 -2.21
CA ALA A 81 7.32 24.23 -3.25
C ALA A 81 6.30 25.26 -2.76
N GLY A 82 6.64 26.53 -2.84
CA GLY A 82 5.75 27.61 -2.38
C GLY A 82 5.63 27.69 -0.86
N PRO A 83 4.70 28.52 -0.35
CA PRO A 83 4.39 28.59 1.09
C PRO A 83 3.85 27.25 1.60
N LEU A 84 3.86 27.05 2.93
CA LEU A 84 3.39 25.82 3.55
C LEU A 84 1.91 25.55 3.24
N ASP A 85 1.05 26.55 3.42
CA ASP A 85 -0.40 26.51 3.17
C ASP A 85 -1.11 25.28 3.76
N GLY A 86 -0.68 24.86 4.95
CA GLY A 86 -1.26 23.73 5.68
C GLY A 86 -2.30 24.15 6.71
N ASP A 87 -3.24 23.26 7.00
CA ASP A 87 -4.26 23.40 8.06
C ASP A 87 -3.94 22.44 9.22
N ALA A 88 -3.66 23.01 10.39
CA ALA A 88 -3.31 22.24 11.58
C ALA A 88 -4.44 21.34 12.09
N ALA A 89 -5.70 21.71 11.92
CA ALA A 89 -6.83 20.88 12.35
C ALA A 89 -6.97 19.64 11.46
N ARG A 90 -6.81 19.80 10.14
CA ARG A 90 -6.73 18.66 9.22
C ARG A 90 -5.51 17.79 9.50
N GLY A 91 -4.36 18.41 9.77
CA GLY A 91 -3.14 17.70 10.14
C GLY A 91 -3.31 16.82 11.39
N ARG A 92 -4.02 17.32 12.41
CA ARG A 92 -4.37 16.53 13.60
C ARG A 92 -5.23 15.32 13.25
N ASP A 93 -6.26 15.47 12.43
CA ASP A 93 -7.12 14.35 11.98
C ASP A 93 -6.30 13.27 11.26
N ILE A 94 -5.43 13.68 10.33
CA ILE A 94 -4.54 12.77 9.60
C ILE A 94 -3.59 12.03 10.55
N ALA A 95 -3.08 12.71 11.58
CA ALA A 95 -2.12 12.16 12.53
C ALA A 95 -2.69 11.05 13.43
N VAL A 96 -4.01 11.06 13.68
CA VAL A 96 -4.67 10.08 14.56
C VAL A 96 -5.39 8.97 13.80
N ARG A 97 -5.58 9.13 12.48
CA ARG A 97 -6.37 8.22 11.66
C ARG A 97 -5.59 6.99 11.18
N PRO A 98 -6.10 5.76 11.40
CA PRO A 98 -5.43 4.52 11.01
C PRO A 98 -5.39 4.28 9.49
N ASP A 99 -6.32 4.87 8.74
CA ASP A 99 -6.40 4.82 7.28
C ASP A 99 -5.56 5.91 6.59
N LYS A 100 -4.83 6.72 7.37
CA LYS A 100 -4.04 7.87 6.90
C LYS A 100 -2.62 7.85 7.47
N GLY A 101 -2.25 8.87 8.26
CA GLY A 101 -0.90 9.01 8.80
C GLY A 101 -0.65 8.07 9.98
N TYR A 102 -1.63 7.93 10.87
CA TYR A 102 -1.57 7.15 12.10
C TYR A 102 -0.29 7.37 12.94
N CYS A 103 0.17 8.62 12.96
CA CYS A 103 1.37 9.06 13.67
C CYS A 103 1.34 8.71 15.16
N ILE A 104 0.15 8.72 15.78
CA ILE A 104 -0.05 8.33 17.18
C ILE A 104 0.44 6.91 17.51
N ALA A 105 0.48 6.00 16.53
CA ALA A 105 0.95 4.63 16.78
C ALA A 105 2.43 4.55 17.15
N CYS A 106 3.21 5.57 16.80
CA CYS A 106 4.63 5.63 17.10
C CYS A 106 5.02 6.82 17.96
N HIS A 107 4.28 7.92 17.89
CA HIS A 107 4.64 9.19 18.52
C HIS A 107 3.67 9.59 19.63
N GLN A 108 4.22 10.24 20.65
CA GLN A 108 3.42 10.93 21.66
C GLN A 108 2.88 12.24 21.09
N ILE A 109 1.55 12.33 21.00
CA ILE A 109 0.81 13.51 20.54
C ILE A 109 0.00 14.07 21.71
N PRO A 110 0.07 15.39 21.98
CA PRO A 110 -0.72 15.99 23.06
C PRO A 110 -2.22 15.71 22.94
N GLY A 111 -2.84 15.30 24.05
CA GLY A 111 -4.30 15.08 24.13
C GLY A 111 -4.79 13.74 23.60
N GLU A 112 -3.89 12.84 23.17
CA GLU A 112 -4.24 11.48 22.74
C GLU A 112 -3.97 10.46 23.87
N GLU A 113 -4.88 9.49 24.04
CA GLU A 113 -4.91 8.61 25.22
C GLU A 113 -3.97 7.39 25.09
N TRP A 114 -3.69 6.94 23.86
CA TRP A 114 -2.91 5.73 23.58
C TRP A 114 -1.76 5.94 22.59
N PRO A 115 -0.82 6.86 22.85
CA PRO A 115 0.31 7.08 21.95
C PRO A 115 1.38 6.00 22.07
N GLY A 116 2.05 5.73 20.96
CA GLY A 116 3.28 4.93 20.91
C GLY A 116 4.51 5.68 21.38
N THR A 117 5.60 4.93 21.56
CA THR A 117 6.90 5.40 22.07
C THR A 117 8.08 5.05 21.16
N VAL A 118 7.80 4.56 19.95
CA VAL A 118 8.84 4.16 18.99
C VAL A 118 9.53 5.38 18.39
N GLY A 119 8.75 6.41 18.10
CA GLY A 119 9.22 7.68 17.55
C GLY A 119 9.51 8.72 18.62
N LEU A 120 10.00 9.87 18.17
CA LEU A 120 10.22 11.04 19.02
C LEU A 120 8.90 11.51 19.67
N ASP A 121 8.97 11.98 20.91
CA ASP A 121 7.89 12.70 21.57
C ASP A 121 7.62 14.06 20.89
N LEU A 122 6.41 14.24 20.35
CA LEU A 122 6.02 15.42 19.59
C LEU A 122 5.36 16.52 20.45
N ARG A 123 5.25 16.33 21.77
CA ARG A 123 4.89 17.43 22.67
C ARG A 123 5.97 18.53 22.58
N GLY A 124 5.58 19.80 22.59
CA GLY A 124 6.51 20.92 22.42
C GLY A 124 7.26 20.94 21.09
N PHE A 125 6.71 20.36 20.02
CA PHE A 125 7.43 20.28 18.74
C PHE A 125 7.81 21.65 18.19
N LYS A 126 6.94 22.66 18.33
CA LYS A 126 7.20 24.03 17.89
C LYS A 126 8.46 24.63 18.52
N GLN A 127 8.78 24.28 19.76
CA GLN A 127 9.95 24.77 20.49
C GLN A 127 11.27 24.35 19.84
N ARG A 128 11.27 23.31 18.99
CA ARG A 128 12.45 22.83 18.27
C ARG A 128 12.80 23.71 17.06
N GLN A 129 11.89 24.59 16.63
CA GLN A 129 12.09 25.58 15.57
C GLN A 129 12.66 25.01 14.27
N TYR A 130 12.28 23.78 13.92
CA TYR A 130 12.66 23.20 12.63
C TYR A 130 11.99 23.97 11.49
N ALA A 131 12.71 24.18 10.40
CA ALA A 131 12.15 24.78 9.20
C ALA A 131 11.08 23.86 8.58
N ASP A 132 9.98 24.43 8.10
CA ASP A 132 8.86 23.67 7.49
C ASP A 132 9.33 22.71 6.40
N ALA A 133 10.29 23.12 5.58
CA ALA A 133 10.85 22.28 4.53
C ALA A 133 11.57 21.03 5.07
N ALA A 134 12.22 21.13 6.24
CA ALA A 134 12.88 19.99 6.88
C ALA A 134 11.85 19.01 7.47
N VAL A 135 10.80 19.53 8.12
CA VAL A 135 9.69 18.71 8.64
C VAL A 135 8.94 18.04 7.48
N TYR A 136 8.67 18.78 6.40
CA TYR A 136 8.06 18.26 5.19
C TYR A 136 8.87 17.12 4.58
N GLN A 137 10.20 17.28 4.44
CA GLN A 137 11.07 16.20 3.97
C GLN A 137 11.02 14.98 4.89
N GLN A 138 11.04 15.19 6.21
CA GLN A 138 10.98 14.11 7.19
C GLN A 138 9.70 13.28 7.06
N ILE A 139 8.55 13.92 6.86
CA ILE A 139 7.27 13.23 6.66
C ILE A 139 7.18 12.62 5.26
N PHE A 140 7.65 13.32 4.23
CA PHE A 140 7.58 12.84 2.85
C PHE A 140 8.41 11.57 2.65
N ASP A 141 9.68 11.60 3.10
CA ASP A 141 10.57 10.45 3.08
C ASP A 141 11.70 10.60 4.11
N ALA A 142 11.47 10.04 5.31
CA ALA A 142 12.42 10.03 6.41
C ALA A 142 13.76 9.33 6.07
N ARG A 143 13.78 8.43 5.07
CA ARG A 143 14.97 7.63 4.71
C ARG A 143 16.08 8.50 4.14
N VAL A 144 15.76 9.70 3.65
CA VAL A 144 16.73 10.69 3.21
C VAL A 144 17.62 11.16 4.37
N ASN A 145 17.05 11.32 5.56
CA ASN A 145 17.79 11.73 6.74
C ASN A 145 18.35 10.53 7.49
N HIS A 146 17.58 9.44 7.61
CA HIS A 146 17.91 8.26 8.38
C HIS A 146 17.57 6.99 7.57
N ALA A 147 18.55 6.41 6.88
CA ALA A 147 18.33 5.31 5.93
C ALA A 147 17.66 4.06 6.55
N GLN A 148 17.85 3.81 7.86
CA GLN A 148 17.30 2.67 8.60
C GLN A 148 16.05 3.04 9.43
N THR A 149 15.43 4.19 9.17
CA THR A 149 14.21 4.59 9.87
C THR A 149 13.06 3.60 9.63
N VAL A 150 12.27 3.38 10.68
CA VAL A 150 11.00 2.64 10.61
C VAL A 150 9.82 3.54 10.23
N MET A 151 10.02 4.88 10.23
CA MET A 151 8.98 5.83 9.83
C MET A 151 8.62 5.62 8.35
N PRO A 152 7.33 5.41 8.01
CA PRO A 152 6.93 5.18 6.63
C PRO A 152 7.27 6.37 5.72
N PRO A 153 7.73 6.14 4.48
CA PRO A 153 7.96 7.21 3.51
C PRO A 153 6.63 7.62 2.86
N TYR A 154 5.81 8.38 3.59
CA TYR A 154 4.41 8.66 3.24
C TYR A 154 4.21 9.24 1.84
N GLY A 155 5.08 10.17 1.42
CA GLY A 155 5.00 10.80 0.10
C GLY A 155 5.55 9.90 -1.01
N THR A 156 6.67 9.20 -0.77
CA THR A 156 7.25 8.29 -1.77
C THR A 156 6.32 7.14 -2.11
N ASN A 157 5.60 6.63 -1.11
CA ASN A 157 4.62 5.57 -1.27
C ASN A 157 3.20 6.13 -1.48
N ASN A 158 3.01 7.41 -1.84
CA ASN A 158 1.71 8.06 -2.04
C ASN A 158 0.61 7.66 -1.02
N ILE A 159 0.99 7.44 0.24
CA ILE A 159 0.05 7.16 1.35
C ILE A 159 -0.70 8.44 1.67
N LEU A 160 0.02 9.57 1.64
CA LEU A 160 -0.50 10.91 1.82
C LEU A 160 -0.20 11.75 0.58
N SER A 161 -1.14 12.60 0.21
CA SER A 161 -0.94 13.65 -0.79
C SER A 161 -0.01 14.74 -0.26
N GLU A 162 0.54 15.56 -1.16
CA GLU A 162 1.38 16.69 -0.75
C GLU A 162 0.65 17.67 0.18
N GLN A 163 -0.66 17.86 -0.02
CA GLN A 163 -1.46 18.74 0.83
C GLN A 163 -1.66 18.16 2.23
N GLU A 164 -1.94 16.86 2.34
CA GLU A 164 -2.04 16.19 3.64
C GLU A 164 -0.71 16.26 4.42
N ILE A 165 0.43 16.17 3.73
CA ILE A 165 1.75 16.34 4.37
C ILE A 165 1.93 17.80 4.84
N ARG A 166 1.49 18.80 4.07
CA ARG A 166 1.52 20.21 4.50
C ARG A 166 0.67 20.45 5.74
N ASP A 167 -0.53 19.88 5.77
CA ASP A 167 -1.43 19.96 6.92
C ASP A 167 -0.78 19.34 8.17
N LEU A 168 -0.10 18.19 8.04
CA LEU A 168 0.68 17.59 9.13
C LEU A 168 1.82 18.49 9.60
N VAL A 169 2.57 19.11 8.69
CA VAL A 169 3.64 20.06 9.08
C VAL A 169 3.04 21.23 9.87
N ALA A 170 1.94 21.82 9.39
CA ALA A 170 1.26 22.91 10.10
C ALA A 170 0.79 22.48 11.50
N PHE A 171 0.27 21.27 11.63
CA PHE A 171 -0.10 20.69 12.92
C PHE A 171 1.11 20.57 13.85
N LEU A 172 2.21 19.97 13.41
CA LEU A 172 3.42 19.82 14.22
C LEU A 172 3.97 21.18 14.68
N GLN A 173 3.95 22.19 13.80
CA GLN A 173 4.40 23.55 14.11
C GLN A 173 3.45 24.30 15.05
N SER A 174 2.26 23.76 15.34
CA SER A 174 1.32 24.30 16.32
C SER A 174 1.43 23.65 17.71
N LEU A 175 2.22 22.58 17.86
CA LEU A 175 2.35 21.87 19.13
C LEU A 175 3.28 22.62 20.09
N GLU A 176 2.69 23.26 21.10
CA GLU A 176 3.37 23.95 22.20
C GLU A 176 4.00 23.01 23.23
#